data_AF-A0A154R395-F1
#
_entry.id   AF-A0A154R395-F1
#
_cell.length_a   1.000
_cell.length_b   1.000
_cell.length_c   1.000
_cell.angle_alpha   90.00
_cell.angle_beta   90.00
_cell.angle_gamma   90.00
#
_symmetry.space_group_name_H-M   'P 1'
#
loop_
_entity.id
_entity.type
_entity.pdbx_description
1 polymer ?
#
loop_
_entity_poly.entity_id
_entity_poly.type
_entity_poly.pdbx_seq_one_letter_code
_entity_poly.pdbx_strand_id
1 'polypeptide(L)' 'MTIAASLAGASEIPIAVGETYVLDHGDWKEKVCVRAIQKAGRGRAVHYVPVERGYFAGKLPEREFQRAACRATTA' A
#
# COMPACT_ATOMS: atom_id res chain seq x y z
N MET A 1 -16.27 -22.59 -1.43
CA MET A 1 -16.72 -21.45 -2.25
C MET A 1 -15.49 -20.60 -2.52
N THR A 2 -14.95 -20.66 -3.74
CA THR A 2 -13.75 -19.92 -4.13
C THR A 2 -14.20 -18.76 -5.01
N ILE A 3 -14.16 -17.55 -4.46
CA ILE A 3 -14.43 -16.35 -5.25
C ILE A 3 -13.11 -15.98 -5.91
N ALA A 4 -12.92 -16.45 -7.15
CA ALA A 4 -11.89 -15.94 -8.03
C ALA A 4 -12.34 -14.55 -8.52
N ALA A 5 -11.83 -13.50 -7.88
CA ALA A 5 -12.02 -12.13 -8.32
C ALA A 5 -11.07 -11.82 -9.48
N SER A 6 -11.40 -12.31 -10.68
CA SER A 6 -10.85 -11.75 -11.92
C SER A 6 -11.54 -10.41 -12.18
N LEU A 7 -10.85 -9.30 -11.89
CA LEU A 7 -11.23 -7.98 -12.37
C LEU A 7 -10.02 -7.33 -13.07
N ALA A 8 -10.04 -7.45 -14.39
CA ALA A 8 -9.40 -6.51 -15.28
C ALA A 8 -9.96 -5.11 -14.99
N GLY A 9 -9.06 -4.15 -14.77
CA GLY A 9 -9.37 -2.80 -14.34
C GLY A 9 -8.64 -2.55 -13.02
N ALA A 10 -7.68 -1.63 -13.02
CA ALA A 10 -6.89 -1.26 -11.86
C ALA A 10 -7.83 -0.91 -10.68
N SER A 11 -8.15 -1.91 -9.87
CA SER A 11 -8.86 -1.70 -8.62
C SER A 11 -7.89 -0.96 -7.74
N GLU A 12 -8.14 0.33 -7.58
CA GLU A 12 -7.55 1.16 -6.54
C GLU A 12 -7.87 0.45 -5.22
N ILE A 13 -6.95 -0.40 -4.75
CA ILE A 13 -7.16 -1.14 -3.50
C ILE A 13 -7.40 -0.06 -2.43
N PRO A 14 -8.53 -0.10 -1.72
CA PRO A 14 -8.79 0.88 -0.68
C PRO A 14 -7.72 0.71 0.40
N ILE A 15 -6.91 1.76 0.59
CA ILE A 15 -5.91 1.76 1.66
C ILE A 15 -6.65 1.96 2.97
N ALA A 16 -6.50 1.00 3.88
CA ALA A 16 -7.08 1.07 5.21
C ALA A 16 -5.98 1.27 6.27
N VAL A 17 -6.28 2.12 7.26
CA VAL A 17 -5.40 2.31 8.43
C VAL A 17 -5.47 1.07 9.31
N GLY A 18 -4.31 0.58 9.75
CA GLY A 18 -4.15 -0.66 10.52
C GLY A 18 -3.83 -1.87 9.66
N GLU A 19 -4.10 -1.82 8.36
CA GLU A 19 -3.81 -2.92 7.44
C GLU A 19 -2.34 -2.97 7.05
N THR A 20 -1.89 -4.17 6.72
CA THR A 20 -0.53 -4.43 6.24
C THR A 20 -0.54 -4.65 4.73
N TYR A 21 0.35 -3.97 4.03
CA TYR A 21 0.55 -4.08 2.59
C TYR A 21 1.99 -4.50 2.31
N VAL A 22 2.20 -5.10 1.14
CA VAL A 22 3.55 -5.31 0.60
C VAL A 22 3.78 -4.22 -0.44
N LEU A 23 4.88 -3.48 -0.37
CA LEU A 23 5.30 -2.55 -1.40
C LEU A 23 6.33 -3.24 -2.29
N ASP A 24 6.10 -3.24 -3.60
CA ASP A 24 7.05 -3.75 -4.59
C ASP A 24 7.85 -2.60 -5.21
N HIS A 25 9.16 -2.58 -4.94
CA HIS A 25 10.09 -1.58 -5.47
C HIS A 25 10.82 -2.05 -6.74
N GLY A 26 10.49 -3.23 -7.28
CA GLY A 26 11.17 -3.86 -8.42
C GLY A 26 12.31 -4.77 -7.99
N ASP A 27 13.32 -4.22 -7.32
CA ASP A 27 14.50 -4.98 -6.87
C ASP A 27 14.28 -5.71 -5.54
N TRP A 28 13.35 -5.22 -4.72
CA TRP A 28 13.04 -5.77 -3.40
C TRP A 28 11.60 -5.45 -2.99
N LYS A 29 11.10 -6.17 -1.98
CA LYS A 29 9.75 -6.03 -1.43
C LYS A 29 9.80 -5.63 0.04
N GLU A 30 8.91 -4.74 0.46
CA GLU A 30 8.79 -4.28 1.85
C GLU A 30 7.39 -4.56 2.40
N LYS A 31 7.27 -5.21 3.57
CA LYS A 31 6.00 -5.23 4.30
C LYS A 31 5.84 -3.98 5.15
N VAL A 32 4.70 -3.30 5.02
CA VAL A 32 4.42 -2.05 5.73
C VAL A 32 3.02 -2.05 6.33
N CYS A 33 2.87 -1.54 7.55
CA CYS A 33 1.56 -1.30 8.17
C CYS A 33 1.17 0.17 8.04
N VAL A 34 -0.03 0.45 7.52
CA VAL A 34 -0.54 1.82 7.37
C VAL A 34 -0.98 2.36 8.72
N ARG A 35 -0.45 3.51 9.11
CA ARG A 35 -0.74 4.16 10.40
C ARG A 35 -1.71 5.33 10.30
N ALA A 36 -1.70 6.03 9.17
CA ALA A 36 -2.60 7.14 8.93
C ALA A 36 -2.70 7.45 7.44
N ILE A 37 -3.83 8.03 7.04
CA ILE A 37 -4.02 8.64 5.72
C ILE A 37 -4.46 10.08 5.98
N GLN A 38 -3.69 11.04 5.50
CA GLN A 38 -3.95 12.47 5.73
C GLN A 38 -3.99 13.23 4.41
N LYS A 39 -4.81 14.28 4.33
CA LYS A 39 -4.77 15.20 3.17
C LYS A 39 -3.47 16.00 3.20
N ALA A 40 -2.69 15.91 2.13
CA ALA A 40 -1.49 16.69 1.89
C ALA A 40 -1.69 17.55 0.63
N GLY A 41 -2.03 18.83 0.82
CA GLY A 41 -2.25 19.77 -0.29
C GLY A 41 -3.30 19.28 -1.30
N ARG A 42 -2.89 19.08 -2.56
CA ARG A 42 -3.74 18.59 -3.66
C ARG A 42 -3.96 17.07 -3.68
N GLY A 43 -3.60 16.34 -2.63
CA GLY A 43 -3.76 14.87 -2.59
C GLY A 43 -3.84 14.28 -1.18
N ARG A 44 -3.81 12.95 -1.09
CA ARG A 44 -3.69 12.20 0.16
C ARG A 44 -2.29 11.62 0.29
N ALA A 45 -1.75 11.65 1.50
CA ALA A 45 -0.50 11.02 1.88
C ALA A 45 -0.78 9.87 2.85
N VAL A 46 -0.11 8.75 2.60
CA VAL A 46 -0.18 7.52 3.37
C VAL A 46 1.06 7.44 4.24
N HIS A 47 0.85 7.35 5.54
CA HIS A 47 1.88 7.12 6.53
C HIS A 47 1.92 5.63 6.86
N TYR A 48 3.09 5.02 6.77
CA TYR A 48 3.26 3.59 6.97
C TYR A 48 4.56 3.27 7.73
N VAL A 49 4.65 2.08 8.31
CA VAL A 49 5.81 1.61 9.06
C VAL A 49 6.24 0.23 8.53
N PRO A 50 7.50 0.05 8.09
CA PRO A 50 8.04 -1.24 7.72
C PRO A 50 8.00 -2.20 8.90
N VAL A 51 7.51 -3.41 8.64
CA VAL A 51 7.43 -4.47 9.65
C VAL A 51 8.78 -5.17 9.81
N GLU A 52 9.56 -5.27 8.73
CA GLU A 52 10.78 -6.11 8.69
C GLU A 52 12.09 -5.32 8.93
N ARG A 53 12.09 -3.99 8.82
CA ARG A 53 13.31 -3.15 8.89
C ARG A 53 13.42 -2.24 10.14
N GLY A 54 12.55 -2.42 11.13
CA GLY A 54 12.50 -1.59 12.33
C GLY A 54 11.60 -0.34 12.17
N TYR A 55 11.47 0.45 13.25
CA TYR A 55 10.56 1.59 13.33
C TYR A 55 11.04 2.78 12.50
N PHE A 56 10.75 2.79 11.19
CA PHE A 56 10.94 3.95 10.33
C PHE A 56 9.61 4.36 9.69
N ALA A 57 9.10 5.55 9.98
CA ALA A 57 7.86 5.99 9.36
C ALA A 57 8.12 6.46 7.92
N GLY A 58 7.60 5.74 6.94
CA GLY A 58 7.56 6.16 5.53
C GLY A 58 6.32 7.03 5.25
N LYS A 59 6.45 7.92 4.26
CA LYS A 59 5.34 8.76 3.77
C LYS A 59 5.34 8.77 2.25
N LEU A 60 4.24 8.31 1.65
CA LEU A 60 4.06 8.30 0.19
C LEU A 60 2.70 8.92 -0.21
N PRO A 61 2.60 9.54 -1.40
CA PRO A 61 1.30 9.87 -1.98
C PRO A 61 0.43 8.61 -2.13
N GLU A 62 -0.89 8.73 -1.91
CA GLU A 62 -1.85 7.61 -1.99
C GLU A 62 -1.74 6.85 -3.31
N ARG A 63 -1.60 7.57 -4.44
CA ARG A 63 -1.43 6.97 -5.77
C ARG A 63 -0.15 6.16 -5.91
N GLU A 64 0.95 6.63 -5.34
CA GLU A 64 2.22 5.92 -5.39
C GLU A 64 2.20 4.70 -4.49
N PHE A 65 1.61 4.84 -3.30
CA PHE A 65 1.39 3.72 -2.39
C PHE A 65 0.52 2.65 -3.05
N GLN A 66 -0.63 3.02 -3.63
CA GLN A 66 -1.49 2.09 -4.36
C GLN A 66 -0.75 1.44 -5.53
N ARG A 67 0.02 2.18 -6.31
CA ARG A 67 0.78 1.60 -7.41
C ARG A 67 1.79 0.55 -6.94
N ALA A 68 2.52 0.82 -5.85
CA ALA A 68 3.48 -0.12 -5.28
C ALA A 68 2.78 -1.31 -4.60
N ALA A 69 1.68 -1.07 -3.89
CA ALA A 69 0.90 -2.08 -3.18
C ALA A 69 0.10 -2.99 -4.13
N CYS A 70 -0.58 -2.43 -5.14
CA CYS A 70 -1.32 -3.19 -6.15
C CYS A 70 -0.41 -4.17 -6.91
N ARG A 71 0.83 -3.77 -7.21
CA ARG A 71 1.83 -4.67 -7.82
C ARG A 71 2.13 -5.88 -6.93
N ALA A 72 2.18 -5.68 -5.63
CA ALA A 72 2.51 -6.74 -4.69
C ALA A 72 1.32 -7.64 -4.29
N THR A 73 0.10 -7.12 -4.38
CA THR A 73 -1.13 -7.84 -3.93
C THR A 73 -1.73 -8.74 -5.03
N THR A 74 -0.94 -9.15 -6.03
CA THR A 74 -1.39 -10.11 -7.05
C THR A 74 -1.42 -11.51 -6.41
N ALA A 75 -2.48 -11.79 -5.64
CA ALA A 75 -2.85 -13.10 -5.10
C ALA A 75 -4.25 -13.45 -5.62
#